data_AF-A0A533V911-F1
#
_entry.id   AF-A0A533V911-F1
#
_cell.length_a   1.000
_cell.length_b   1.000
_cell.length_c   1.000
_cell.angle_alpha   90.00
_cell.angle_beta   90.00
_cell.angle_gamma   90.00
#
_symmetry.space_group_name_H-M   'P 1'
#
loop_
_entity.id
_entity.type
_entity.pdbx_description
1 polymer ?
#
loop_
_entity_poly.entity_id
_entity_poly.type
_entity_poly.pdbx_seq_one_letter_code
_entity_poly.pdbx_strand_id
1 'polypeptide(L)'
;MATRIILRVETINMSLNRLNLSSVPPSDRQQLANLCLQFVTEGFLQEHENWHRRALADPGVHIREFFSFHRQMIQNLESFLNANGAGAYVPIPYWDPAERIPAEFTIVLSGFDPLRNPGPIAQIDSWFIPPDVCRFQTEGQLANSILAFHNFVHNTVGGVMSQFNSPAAAIFYPWHATIDLIYSNWQQC
;
A
#
# COMPACT_ATOMS: atom_id res chain seq x y z
N MET A 1 31.15 6.27 25.80
CA MET A 1 29.75 5.89 25.55
C MET A 1 29.31 6.58 24.27
N ALA A 2 29.31 5.86 23.16
CA ALA A 2 28.88 6.41 21.87
C ALA A 2 27.35 6.32 21.81
N THR A 3 26.70 7.47 21.86
CA THR A 3 25.27 7.62 21.59
C THR A 3 25.02 7.10 20.18
N ARG A 4 24.42 5.90 20.06
CA ARG A 4 23.82 5.44 18.82
C ARG A 4 22.69 6.41 18.50
N ILE A 5 22.96 7.33 17.59
CA ILE A 5 21.91 8.05 16.86
C ILE A 5 21.19 6.94 16.08
N ILE A 6 20.04 6.52 16.60
CA ILE A 6 19.06 5.78 15.82
C ILE A 6 18.61 6.78 14.76
N LEU A 7 19.21 6.72 13.58
CA LEU A 7 18.66 7.35 12.39
C LEU A 7 17.27 6.74 12.22
N ARG A 8 16.24 7.44 12.72
CA ARG A 8 14.87 7.18 12.28
C ARG A 8 14.92 7.29 10.78
N VAL A 9 14.49 6.23 10.10
CA VAL A 9 14.30 6.16 8.65
C VAL A 9 13.74 7.49 8.20
N GLU A 10 14.59 8.35 7.64
CA GLU A 10 14.16 9.56 6.97
C GLU A 10 13.37 9.06 5.78
N THR A 11 12.05 9.03 5.98
CA THR A 11 10.96 8.94 5.01
C THR A 11 11.34 8.47 3.60
N ILE A 12 10.65 7.42 3.13
CA ILE A 12 10.60 6.92 1.75
C ILE A 12 10.13 8.02 0.73
N ASN A 13 9.99 9.27 1.17
CA ASN A 13 9.48 10.40 0.43
C ASN A 13 10.59 11.13 -0.32
N MET A 14 10.76 10.81 -1.59
CA MET A 14 11.32 11.80 -2.52
C MET A 14 10.41 12.09 -3.71
N SER A 15 9.52 11.17 -4.12
CA SER A 15 8.82 11.34 -5.39
C SER A 15 7.40 11.91 -5.37
N LEU A 16 6.59 11.63 -4.34
CA LEU A 16 5.14 11.93 -4.34
C LEU A 16 4.67 12.84 -3.21
N ASN A 17 5.53 13.30 -2.29
CA ASN A 17 5.10 14.04 -1.08
C ASN A 17 3.94 13.36 -0.31
N ARG A 18 3.86 12.02 -0.33
CA ARG A 18 2.84 11.26 0.43
C ARG A 18 3.12 11.40 1.93
N LEU A 19 2.11 11.70 2.73
CA LEU A 19 2.26 11.68 4.18
C LEU A 19 2.47 10.25 4.68
N ASN A 20 3.23 10.06 5.77
CA ASN A 20 3.17 8.80 6.50
C ASN A 20 1.82 8.76 7.24
N LEU A 21 1.08 7.67 7.12
CA LEU A 21 -0.22 7.48 7.75
C LEU A 21 -0.20 7.70 9.27
N SER A 22 0.89 7.30 9.94
CA SER A 22 1.05 7.52 11.38
C SER A 22 1.24 8.98 11.78
N SER A 23 1.57 9.86 10.83
CA SER A 23 1.65 11.31 11.04
C SER A 23 0.30 12.03 10.90
N VAL A 24 -0.71 11.35 10.37
CA VAL A 24 -2.07 11.91 10.19
C VAL A 24 -2.84 11.86 11.52
N PRO A 25 -3.55 12.93 11.93
CA PRO A 25 -4.31 12.94 13.17
C PRO A 25 -5.35 11.81 13.26
N PRO A 26 -5.63 11.26 14.46
CA PRO A 26 -6.62 10.18 14.65
C PRO A 26 -8.00 10.45 14.04
N SER A 27 -8.56 11.65 14.22
CA SER A 27 -9.85 12.05 13.63
C SER A 27 -9.84 11.94 12.11
N ASP A 28 -8.72 12.34 11.52
CA ASP A 28 -8.58 12.44 10.07
C ASP A 28 -8.31 11.06 9.47
N ARG A 29 -7.57 10.21 10.19
CA ARG A 29 -7.45 8.79 9.87
C ARG A 29 -8.80 8.08 9.91
N GLN A 30 -9.65 8.38 10.89
CA GLN A 30 -10.98 7.79 10.96
C GLN A 30 -11.85 8.20 9.76
N GLN A 31 -11.84 9.48 9.38
CA GLN A 31 -12.54 9.95 8.19
C GLN A 31 -11.98 9.28 6.92
N LEU A 32 -10.65 9.22 6.78
CA LEU A 32 -9.99 8.65 5.62
C LEU A 32 -10.24 7.15 5.49
N ALA A 33 -10.18 6.37 6.58
CA ALA A 33 -10.49 4.95 6.57
C ALA A 33 -11.94 4.67 6.14
N ASN A 34 -12.89 5.50 6.62
CA ASN A 34 -14.28 5.41 6.18
C ASN A 34 -14.44 5.69 4.69
N LEU A 35 -13.76 6.72 4.16
CA LEU A 35 -13.80 7.04 2.73
C LEU A 35 -13.16 5.94 1.88
N CYS A 36 -12.07 5.33 2.34
CA CYS A 36 -11.46 4.19 1.66
C CYS A 36 -12.47 3.04 1.50
N LEU A 37 -13.24 2.73 2.55
CA LEU A 37 -14.27 1.68 2.46
C LEU A 37 -15.52 2.11 1.68
N GLN A 38 -15.87 3.40 1.66
CA GLN A 38 -16.98 3.92 0.83
C GLN A 38 -16.67 3.87 -0.67
N PHE A 39 -15.40 3.95 -1.05
CA PHE A 39 -14.96 3.78 -2.44
C PHE A 39 -15.15 2.35 -2.96
N VAL A 40 -15.11 1.35 -2.06
CA VAL A 40 -15.21 -0.06 -2.43
C VAL A 40 -16.62 -0.40 -2.91
N THR A 41 -16.71 -0.95 -4.11
CA THR A 41 -17.94 -1.55 -4.65
C THR A 41 -17.74 -3.05 -4.88
N GLU A 42 -18.84 -3.79 -5.03
CA GLU A 42 -18.76 -5.21 -5.40
C GLU A 42 -18.04 -5.40 -6.74
N GLY A 43 -18.32 -4.55 -7.73
CA GLY A 43 -17.65 -4.60 -9.03
C GLY A 43 -16.14 -4.38 -8.93
N PHE A 44 -15.70 -3.47 -8.06
CA PHE A 44 -14.28 -3.25 -7.81
C PHE A 44 -13.59 -4.44 -7.13
N LEU A 45 -14.25 -5.08 -6.16
CA LEU A 45 -13.73 -6.31 -5.54
C LEU A 45 -13.60 -7.45 -6.57
N GLN A 46 -14.60 -7.61 -7.43
CA GLN A 46 -14.56 -8.61 -8.51
C GLN A 46 -13.45 -8.32 -9.53
N GLU A 47 -13.24 -7.05 -9.90
CA GLU A 47 -12.16 -6.65 -10.81
C GLU A 47 -10.78 -7.02 -10.25
N HIS A 48 -10.54 -6.69 -8.97
CA HIS A 48 -9.31 -7.03 -8.27
C HIS A 48 -9.09 -8.54 -8.18
N GLU A 49 -10.12 -9.29 -7.81
CA GLU A 49 -10.05 -10.75 -7.74
C GLU A 49 -9.76 -11.38 -9.11
N ASN A 50 -10.44 -10.91 -10.16
CA ASN A 50 -10.25 -11.43 -11.52
C ASN A 50 -8.83 -11.13 -12.03
N TRP A 51 -8.29 -9.95 -11.73
CA TRP A 51 -6.89 -9.63 -12.06
C TRP A 51 -5.93 -10.61 -11.37
N HIS A 52 -6.08 -10.87 -10.07
CA HIS A 52 -5.23 -11.81 -9.35
C HIS A 52 -5.39 -13.26 -9.84
N ARG A 53 -6.61 -13.71 -10.17
CA ARG A 53 -6.83 -15.04 -10.75
C ARG A 53 -6.11 -15.20 -12.10
N ARG A 54 -6.10 -14.16 -12.94
CA ARG A 54 -5.29 -14.15 -14.18
C ARG A 54 -3.79 -14.18 -13.88
N ALA A 55 -3.35 -13.40 -12.89
CA ALA A 55 -1.96 -13.33 -12.46
C ALA A 55 -1.44 -14.66 -11.87
N LEU A 56 -2.30 -15.47 -11.26
CA LEU A 56 -1.97 -16.84 -10.86
C LEU A 56 -1.81 -17.78 -12.07
N ALA A 57 -2.65 -17.62 -13.09
CA ALA A 57 -2.62 -18.46 -14.29
C ALA A 57 -1.45 -18.14 -15.23
N ASP A 58 -1.08 -16.87 -15.33
CA ASP A 58 0.12 -16.38 -16.02
C ASP A 58 0.90 -15.47 -15.07
N PRO A 59 1.95 -15.98 -14.39
CA PRO A 59 2.80 -15.17 -13.51
C PRO A 59 3.42 -13.96 -14.21
N GLY A 60 3.58 -14.01 -15.54
CA GLY A 60 4.03 -12.87 -16.33
C GLY A 60 3.04 -11.70 -16.31
N VAL A 61 1.73 -11.95 -16.18
CA VAL A 61 0.72 -10.88 -15.98
C VAL A 61 1.00 -10.15 -14.68
N HIS A 62 1.26 -10.89 -13.59
CA HIS A 62 1.54 -10.26 -12.30
C HIS A 62 2.72 -9.30 -12.44
N ILE A 63 3.83 -9.74 -13.04
CA ILE A 63 5.04 -8.90 -13.16
C ILE A 63 4.83 -7.70 -14.10
N ARG A 64 4.20 -7.90 -15.26
CA ARG A 64 4.03 -6.84 -16.28
C ARG A 64 3.01 -5.78 -15.87
N GLU A 65 2.00 -6.15 -15.10
CA GLU A 65 0.89 -5.28 -14.71
C GLU A 65 0.97 -4.86 -13.23
N PHE A 66 1.91 -5.38 -12.43
CA PHE A 66 1.97 -5.15 -10.98
C PHE A 66 1.82 -3.69 -10.63
N PHE A 67 2.69 -2.83 -11.15
CA PHE A 67 2.66 -1.42 -10.78
C PHE A 67 1.52 -0.66 -11.43
N SER A 68 1.29 -0.86 -12.73
CA SER A 68 0.25 -0.14 -13.46
C SER A 68 -1.15 -0.43 -12.92
N PHE A 69 -1.47 -1.69 -12.60
CA PHE A 69 -2.75 -2.09 -12.03
C PHE A 69 -2.98 -1.46 -10.64
N HIS A 70 -2.05 -1.66 -9.71
CA HIS A 70 -2.20 -1.14 -8.35
C HIS A 70 -2.16 0.41 -8.31
N ARG A 71 -1.35 1.05 -9.16
CA ARG A 71 -1.33 2.52 -9.30
C ARG A 71 -2.67 3.06 -9.79
N GLN A 72 -3.26 2.43 -10.81
CA GLN A 72 -4.56 2.87 -11.33
C GLN A 72 -5.64 2.84 -10.24
N MET A 73 -5.63 1.81 -9.38
CA MET A 73 -6.54 1.72 -8.24
C MET A 73 -6.33 2.86 -7.24
N ILE A 74 -5.08 3.17 -6.91
CA ILE A 74 -4.74 4.30 -6.01
C ILE A 74 -5.19 5.63 -6.63
N GLN A 75 -4.97 5.85 -7.93
CA GLN A 75 -5.40 7.07 -8.62
C GLN A 75 -6.93 7.22 -8.67
N ASN A 76 -7.66 6.11 -8.83
CA ASN A 76 -9.11 6.09 -8.77
C ASN A 76 -9.62 6.46 -7.37
N LEU A 77 -9.00 5.92 -6.32
CA LEU A 77 -9.29 6.30 -4.94
C LEU A 77 -8.95 7.78 -4.68
N GLU A 78 -7.80 8.26 -5.11
CA GLU A 78 -7.39 9.67 -4.94
C GLU A 78 -8.36 10.64 -5.64
N SER A 79 -8.85 10.27 -6.82
CA SER A 79 -9.92 11.01 -7.50
C SER A 79 -11.22 11.03 -6.68
N PHE A 80 -11.60 9.90 -6.09
CA PHE A 80 -12.73 9.82 -5.17
C PHE A 80 -12.52 10.68 -3.91
N LEU A 81 -11.34 10.66 -3.28
CA LEU A 81 -11.03 11.46 -2.09
C LEU A 81 -11.11 12.96 -2.39
N ASN A 82 -10.59 13.40 -3.54
CA ASN A 82 -10.73 14.78 -4.00
C ASN A 82 -12.20 15.20 -4.13
N ALA A 83 -13.04 14.34 -4.71
CA ALA A 83 -14.46 14.61 -4.89
C ALA A 83 -15.28 14.58 -3.58
N ASN A 84 -14.76 13.93 -2.52
CA ASN A 84 -15.48 13.70 -1.26
C ASN A 84 -14.85 14.45 -0.06
N GLY A 85 -14.22 15.60 -0.32
CA GLY A 85 -13.77 16.51 0.74
C GLY A 85 -12.51 16.06 1.48
N ALA A 86 -11.75 15.11 0.93
CA ALA A 86 -10.51 14.60 1.52
C ALA A 86 -9.27 14.89 0.66
N GLY A 87 -9.33 15.89 -0.23
CA GLY A 87 -8.22 16.27 -1.11
C GLY A 87 -6.93 16.70 -0.38
N ALA A 88 -7.03 17.12 0.89
CA ALA A 88 -5.86 17.40 1.73
C ALA A 88 -4.98 16.17 2.00
N TYR A 89 -5.55 14.97 1.80
CA TYR A 89 -4.87 13.68 1.92
C TYR A 89 -4.62 13.06 0.54
N VAL A 90 -4.58 13.85 -0.53
CA VAL A 90 -4.17 13.40 -1.86
C VAL A 90 -2.79 13.99 -2.17
N PRO A 91 -1.78 13.16 -2.51
CA PRO A 91 -1.85 11.71 -2.67
C PRO A 91 -2.06 10.98 -1.33
N ILE A 92 -2.77 9.83 -1.36
CA ILE A 92 -3.14 9.09 -0.13
C ILE A 92 -1.91 8.77 0.72
N PRO A 93 -1.96 8.97 2.06
CA PRO A 93 -0.87 8.62 2.96
C PRO A 93 -0.42 7.16 2.80
N TYR A 94 0.89 6.93 2.84
CA TYR A 94 1.47 5.60 2.80
C TYR A 94 1.56 5.00 4.21
N TRP A 95 1.55 3.68 4.32
CA TRP A 95 1.80 2.99 5.58
C TRP A 95 3.12 2.22 5.52
N ASP A 96 4.02 2.51 6.47
CA ASP A 96 5.25 1.76 6.65
C ASP A 96 4.94 0.45 7.41
N PRO A 97 5.16 -0.76 6.82
CA PRO A 97 4.93 -2.03 7.48
C PRO A 97 5.82 -2.25 8.72
N ALA A 98 6.83 -1.40 8.96
CA ALA A 98 7.57 -1.34 10.22
C ALA A 98 6.77 -0.75 11.39
N GLU A 99 5.67 -0.06 11.09
CA GLU A 99 4.78 0.55 12.05
C GLU A 99 3.53 -0.30 12.28
N ARG A 100 2.95 -0.20 13.48
CA ARG A 100 1.65 -0.81 13.75
C ARG A 100 0.58 -0.11 12.92
N ILE A 101 -0.34 -0.87 12.33
CA ILE A 101 -1.53 -0.36 11.66
C ILE A 101 -2.31 0.52 12.64
N PRO A 102 -2.59 1.79 12.31
CA PRO A 102 -3.43 2.66 13.12
C PRO A 102 -4.80 2.04 13.38
N ALA A 103 -5.33 2.21 14.60
CA ALA A 103 -6.57 1.56 15.02
C ALA A 103 -7.75 1.85 14.06
N GLU A 104 -7.81 3.08 13.54
CA GLU A 104 -8.83 3.55 12.60
C GLU A 104 -8.79 2.79 11.26
N PHE A 105 -7.63 2.25 10.88
CA PHE A 105 -7.42 1.49 9.63
C PHE A 105 -7.49 -0.03 9.82
N THR A 106 -7.82 -0.50 11.02
CA THR A 106 -8.06 -1.94 11.28
C THR A 106 -9.45 -2.42 10.84
N ILE A 107 -10.29 -1.51 10.34
CA ILE A 107 -11.65 -1.79 9.91
C ILE A 107 -11.70 -2.47 8.53
N VAL A 108 -12.73 -3.29 8.35
CA VAL A 108 -13.05 -4.00 7.11
C VAL A 108 -14.53 -3.80 6.78
N LEU A 109 -14.91 -4.00 5.52
CA LEU A 109 -16.33 -4.05 5.14
C LEU A 109 -17.06 -5.18 5.89
N SER A 110 -18.33 -4.96 6.19
CA SER A 110 -19.19 -5.97 6.82
C SER A 110 -19.24 -7.25 5.98
N GLY A 111 -19.15 -8.40 6.63
CA GLY A 111 -19.15 -9.72 5.98
C GLY A 111 -17.78 -10.25 5.59
N PHE A 112 -16.69 -9.48 5.76
CA PHE A 112 -15.33 -9.92 5.52
C PHE A 112 -14.58 -10.26 6.81
N ASP A 113 -13.58 -11.13 6.70
CA ASP A 113 -12.74 -11.53 7.82
C ASP A 113 -11.97 -10.31 8.41
N PRO A 114 -12.05 -10.06 9.73
CA PRO A 114 -11.27 -8.99 10.35
C PRO A 114 -9.76 -9.26 10.22
N LEU A 115 -8.97 -8.19 10.28
CA LEU A 115 -7.51 -8.29 10.29
C LEU A 115 -7.04 -9.13 11.49
N ARG A 116 -6.02 -9.97 11.29
CA ARG A 116 -5.52 -10.89 12.34
C ARG A 116 -4.30 -10.34 13.08
N ASN A 117 -3.46 -9.59 12.39
CA ASN A 117 -2.23 -9.04 12.92
C ASN A 117 -2.06 -7.58 12.49
N PRO A 118 -2.34 -6.60 13.37
CA PRO A 118 -2.14 -5.19 13.06
C PRO A 118 -0.66 -4.74 13.10
N GLY A 119 0.30 -5.66 13.25
CA GLY A 119 1.74 -5.37 13.18
C GLY A 119 2.38 -4.81 14.46
N PRO A 120 3.66 -4.40 14.40
CA PRO A 120 4.53 -4.28 13.21
C PRO A 120 4.70 -5.56 12.40
N ILE A 121 4.91 -5.43 11.09
CA ILE A 121 5.01 -6.56 10.15
C ILE A 121 6.46 -6.82 9.73
N ALA A 122 7.08 -5.86 9.03
CA ALA A 122 8.47 -5.98 8.56
C ALA A 122 9.03 -4.62 8.14
N GLN A 123 10.35 -4.50 8.21
CA GLN A 123 11.07 -3.36 7.62
C GLN A 123 11.09 -3.50 6.10
N ILE A 124 10.93 -2.39 5.39
CA ILE A 124 11.17 -2.35 3.94
C ILE A 124 12.69 -2.46 3.71
N ASP A 125 13.09 -3.36 2.82
CA ASP A 125 14.49 -3.53 2.45
C ASP A 125 15.05 -2.23 1.84
N SER A 126 16.29 -1.86 2.19
CA SER A 126 16.94 -0.67 1.64
C SER A 126 17.02 -0.71 0.11
N TRP A 127 16.98 -1.90 -0.49
CA TRP A 127 16.94 -2.11 -1.94
C TRP A 127 15.77 -1.40 -2.63
N PHE A 128 14.67 -1.17 -1.92
CA PHE A 128 13.47 -0.52 -2.43
C PHE A 128 13.40 0.98 -2.09
N ILE A 129 14.47 1.55 -1.53
CA ILE A 129 14.55 2.94 -1.10
C ILE A 129 15.66 3.64 -1.90
N PRO A 130 15.54 4.94 -2.26
CA PRO A 130 16.63 5.69 -2.87
C PRO A 130 17.90 5.74 -2.00
N PRO A 131 19.11 5.76 -2.61
CA PRO A 131 19.37 5.65 -4.05
C PRO A 131 19.33 4.21 -4.58
N ASP A 132 19.24 3.24 -3.66
CA ASP A 132 19.37 1.81 -3.93
C ASP A 132 18.33 1.27 -4.91
N VAL A 133 17.12 1.81 -4.91
CA VAL A 133 16.06 1.45 -5.86
C VAL A 133 16.46 1.66 -7.33
N CYS A 134 17.39 2.57 -7.63
CA CYS A 134 17.88 2.82 -9.00
C CYS A 134 18.72 1.68 -9.59
N ARG A 135 19.01 0.63 -8.82
CA ARG A 135 19.71 -0.56 -9.32
C ARG A 135 18.88 -1.36 -10.32
N PHE A 136 17.54 -1.33 -10.20
CA PHE A 136 16.65 -2.11 -11.05
C PHE A 136 16.61 -1.45 -12.43
N GLN A 137 16.97 -2.20 -13.47
CA GLN A 137 17.11 -1.65 -14.83
C GLN A 137 15.77 -1.59 -15.58
N THR A 138 14.80 -2.41 -15.16
CA THR A 138 13.46 -2.45 -15.78
C THR A 138 12.39 -2.52 -14.71
N GLU A 139 11.19 -2.05 -15.05
CA GLU A 139 10.01 -2.17 -14.19
C GLU A 139 9.75 -3.63 -13.78
N GLY A 140 9.90 -4.56 -14.73
CA GLY A 140 9.73 -6.00 -14.45
C GLY A 140 10.74 -6.55 -13.45
N GLN A 141 11.98 -6.06 -13.45
CA GLN A 141 12.97 -6.45 -12.42
C GLN A 141 12.58 -5.96 -11.04
N LEU A 142 12.12 -4.71 -10.93
CA LEU A 142 11.62 -4.16 -9.66
C LEU A 142 10.38 -4.93 -9.20
N ALA A 143 9.39 -5.13 -10.08
CA ALA A 143 8.15 -5.84 -9.77
C ALA A 143 8.42 -7.27 -9.30
N ASN A 144 9.27 -8.01 -10.00
CA ASN A 144 9.65 -9.36 -9.62
C ASN A 144 10.36 -9.41 -8.26
N SER A 145 11.14 -8.38 -7.93
CA SER A 145 11.88 -8.32 -6.66
C SER A 145 10.99 -7.98 -5.47
N ILE A 146 10.02 -7.07 -5.64
CA ILE A 146 9.15 -6.64 -4.54
C ILE A 146 7.96 -7.59 -4.31
N LEU A 147 7.54 -8.37 -5.31
CA LEU A 147 6.33 -9.19 -5.24
C LEU A 147 6.31 -10.14 -4.03
N ALA A 148 7.43 -10.78 -3.71
CA ALA A 148 7.51 -11.68 -2.56
C ALA A 148 7.29 -10.94 -1.24
N PHE A 149 7.90 -9.77 -1.07
CA PHE A 149 7.71 -8.92 0.10
C PHE A 149 6.27 -8.38 0.17
N HIS A 150 5.69 -8.02 -0.97
CA HIS A 150 4.31 -7.58 -1.05
C HIS A 150 3.32 -8.64 -0.57
N ASN A 151 3.47 -9.86 -1.08
CA ASN A 151 2.63 -10.98 -0.67
C ASN A 151 2.85 -11.36 0.80
N PHE A 152 4.09 -11.23 1.29
CA PHE A 152 4.41 -11.45 2.69
C PHE A 152 3.65 -10.48 3.62
N VAL A 153 3.58 -9.19 3.28
CA VAL A 153 2.83 -8.21 4.09
C VAL A 153 1.35 -8.55 4.14
N HIS A 154 0.71 -8.79 2.98
CA HIS A 154 -0.69 -9.23 2.88
C HIS A 154 -0.99 -10.45 3.76
N ASN A 155 -0.19 -11.51 3.60
CA ASN A 155 -0.36 -12.75 4.35
C ASN A 155 -0.12 -12.59 5.85
N THR A 156 0.83 -11.74 6.24
CA THR A 156 1.18 -11.54 7.65
C THR A 156 0.15 -10.71 8.39
N VAL A 157 -0.48 -9.72 7.74
CA VAL A 157 -1.63 -8.99 8.30
C VAL A 157 -2.84 -9.93 8.47
N GLY A 158 -3.09 -10.79 7.46
CA GLY A 158 -4.09 -11.84 7.53
C GLY A 158 -5.54 -11.34 7.54
N GLY A 159 -6.48 -12.27 7.68
CA GLY A 159 -7.91 -11.97 7.51
C GLY A 159 -8.20 -11.70 6.04
N VAL A 160 -9.03 -10.70 5.74
CA VAL A 160 -9.32 -10.31 4.36
C VAL A 160 -8.08 -9.85 3.59
N MET A 161 -7.04 -9.34 4.28
CA MET A 161 -5.76 -8.98 3.64
C MET A 161 -4.98 -10.18 3.07
N SER A 162 -5.30 -11.41 3.48
CA SER A 162 -4.68 -12.63 2.91
C SER A 162 -5.45 -13.25 1.75
N GLN A 163 -6.47 -12.54 1.24
CA GLN A 163 -7.40 -13.00 0.22
C GLN A 163 -7.43 -12.02 -0.96
N PHE A 164 -7.97 -12.45 -2.10
CA PHE A 164 -8.11 -11.58 -3.28
C PHE A 164 -9.16 -10.48 -3.16
N ASN A 165 -9.95 -10.49 -2.09
CA ASN A 165 -10.86 -9.42 -1.72
C ASN A 165 -10.22 -8.45 -0.70
N SER A 166 -8.89 -8.44 -0.56
CA SER A 166 -8.12 -7.54 0.31
C SER A 166 -8.48 -6.05 0.22
N PRO A 167 -8.98 -5.49 -0.91
CA PRO A 167 -9.42 -4.09 -0.91
C PRO A 167 -10.62 -3.81 0.02
N ALA A 168 -11.28 -4.84 0.56
CA ALA A 168 -12.30 -4.67 1.59
C ALA A 168 -11.73 -4.27 2.97
N ALA A 169 -10.41 -4.21 3.15
CA ALA A 169 -9.75 -3.64 4.33
C ALA A 169 -9.28 -2.21 4.07
N ALA A 170 -9.51 -1.30 5.03
CA ALA A 170 -9.09 0.09 4.88
C ALA A 170 -7.55 0.23 4.70
N ILE A 171 -6.77 -0.60 5.41
CA ILE A 171 -5.30 -0.58 5.35
C ILE A 171 -4.72 -1.00 3.99
N PHE A 172 -5.52 -1.66 3.14
CA PHE A 172 -5.11 -2.04 1.78
C PHE A 172 -4.57 -0.82 1.04
N TYR A 173 -5.25 0.32 1.11
CA TYR A 173 -4.89 1.49 0.30
C TYR A 173 -3.59 2.17 0.76
N PRO A 174 -3.37 2.46 2.06
CA PRO A 174 -2.06 2.95 2.50
C PRO A 174 -0.91 1.97 2.25
N TRP A 175 -1.17 0.66 2.30
CA TRP A 175 -0.16 -0.34 1.91
C TRP A 175 0.20 -0.23 0.42
N HIS A 176 -0.80 -0.15 -0.47
CA HIS A 176 -0.55 0.00 -1.90
C HIS A 176 -0.03 1.39 -2.27
N ALA A 177 -0.26 2.42 -1.45
CA ALA A 177 0.40 3.71 -1.57
C ALA A 177 1.91 3.64 -1.28
N THR A 178 2.34 2.74 -0.39
CA THR A 178 3.77 2.44 -0.16
C THR A 178 4.40 1.77 -1.38
N ILE A 179 3.71 0.81 -1.99
CA ILE A 179 4.14 0.17 -3.24
C ILE A 179 4.26 1.19 -4.37
N ASP A 180 3.27 2.08 -4.48
CA ASP A 180 3.25 3.14 -5.48
C ASP A 180 4.39 4.16 -5.28
N LEU A 181 4.70 4.48 -4.02
CA LEU A 181 5.82 5.36 -3.66
C LEU A 181 7.17 4.76 -4.07
N ILE A 182 7.39 3.46 -3.83
CA ILE A 182 8.60 2.75 -4.27
C ILE A 182 8.73 2.82 -5.79
N TYR A 183 7.63 2.57 -6.52
CA TYR A 183 7.64 2.64 -7.98
C TYR A 183 7.93 4.06 -8.49
N SER A 184 7.32 5.09 -7.91
CA SER A 184 7.61 6.48 -8.29
C SER A 184 9.04 6.89 -7.97
N ASN A 185 9.63 6.41 -6.86
CA ASN A 185 11.05 6.64 -6.57
C ASN A 185 11.95 5.98 -7.63
N TRP A 186 11.61 4.76 -8.09
CA TRP A 186 12.32 4.10 -9.19
C TRP A 186 12.21 4.86 -10.52
N GLN A 187 11.05 5.44 -10.82
CA GLN A 187 10.85 6.24 -12.04
C GLN A 187 11.61 7.57 -12.06
N GLN A 188 12.22 7.98 -10.93
CA GLN A 188 13.07 9.16 -10.84
C GLN A 188 14.56 8.86 -11.01
N CYS A 189 14.89 7.58 -11.11
CA CYS A 189 16.11 7.13 -11.75
C CYS A 189 15.98 7.37 -13.27
#